data_AF-A0A497X948-F1
#
_entry.id   AF-A0A497X948-F1
#
_cell.length_a   1.000
_cell.length_b   1.000
_cell.length_c   1.000
_cell.angle_alpha   90.00
_cell.angle_beta   90.00
_cell.angle_gamma   90.00
#
_symmetry.space_group_name_H-M   'P 1'
#
loop_
_entity.id
_entity.type
_entity.pdbx_description
1 polymer ?
#
loop_
_entity_poly.entity_id
_entity_poly.type
_entity_poly.pdbx_seq_one_letter_code
_entity_poly.pdbx_strand_id
1 'polypeptide(L)'
;MKKLAFHTMILAFCCGMISSAFAQQQQEITCFESRKGASEVVKRDLQPGWPNVKCSPKTGAVLWWGDPFDGTVPMGDMPLLGNVAPGKAVVKPRSEKLAILPMCATACHNGVGPAFNPPTLPKDKKPKPIPTMVGLLPDAQNLQHGRGRIWCLDCHHTTQRNKLVDNFGDPVSIDQPQLLCGKCHGDKMRDWRDGIHGKRIGEWASTGKKRWFTCTECHNPHNVQDGARNRGFVQIAPESPPQLPKGMKDAKYERVHGIAH
;
A
#
# COMPACT_ATOMS: atom_id res chain seq x y z
N MET A 1 -18.99 -29.23 -80.48
CA MET A 1 -17.82 -29.56 -81.33
C MET A 1 -16.68 -28.59 -80.99
N LYS A 2 -15.53 -29.10 -80.50
CA LYS A 2 -14.15 -28.53 -80.52
C LYS A 2 -13.96 -27.13 -79.87
N LYS A 3 -13.00 -26.78 -79.01
CA LYS A 3 -11.70 -27.26 -78.46
C LYS A 3 -11.39 -26.25 -77.31
N LEU A 4 -10.70 -26.53 -76.21
CA LEU A 4 -9.26 -26.37 -75.94
C LEU A 4 -9.16 -26.37 -74.38
N ALA A 5 -8.52 -27.34 -73.74
CA ALA A 5 -7.08 -27.47 -73.47
C ALA A 5 -6.59 -26.73 -72.20
N PHE A 6 -6.26 -27.56 -71.19
CA PHE A 6 -5.13 -27.50 -70.25
C PHE A 6 -4.77 -26.17 -69.57
N HIS A 7 -4.74 -26.17 -68.23
CA HIS A 7 -3.51 -26.13 -67.41
C HIS A 7 -3.87 -26.35 -65.92
N THR A 8 -3.73 -27.58 -65.46
CA THR A 8 -3.70 -27.92 -64.02
C THR A 8 -2.30 -27.65 -63.49
N MET A 9 -2.14 -26.62 -62.66
CA MET A 9 -0.91 -26.38 -61.91
C MET A 9 -0.98 -27.21 -60.62
N ILE A 10 -0.25 -28.31 -60.59
CA ILE A 10 0.01 -29.11 -59.38
C ILE A 10 1.04 -28.33 -58.55
N LEU A 11 0.63 -27.81 -57.40
CA LEU A 11 1.55 -27.36 -56.36
C LEU A 11 1.36 -28.27 -55.15
N ALA A 12 2.23 -29.27 -55.04
CA ALA A 12 2.47 -30.00 -53.82
C ALA A 12 3.92 -29.71 -53.43
N PHE A 13 4.15 -29.08 -52.28
CA PHE A 13 5.20 -29.50 -51.36
C PHE A 13 5.13 -28.79 -50.00
N CYS A 14 5.23 -29.62 -48.97
CA CYS A 14 5.80 -29.40 -47.65
C CYS A 14 5.06 -28.57 -46.58
N CYS A 15 4.31 -29.32 -45.77
CA CYS A 15 4.49 -29.40 -44.30
C CYS A 15 5.48 -28.42 -43.68
N GLY A 16 4.94 -27.35 -43.10
CA GLY A 16 5.54 -26.61 -42.00
C GLY A 16 4.52 -26.50 -40.87
N MET A 17 4.33 -27.56 -40.08
CA MET A 17 3.64 -27.44 -38.79
C MET A 17 4.56 -26.67 -37.86
N ILE A 18 4.49 -25.34 -37.92
CA ILE A 18 5.03 -24.45 -36.91
C ILE A 18 4.21 -24.75 -35.65
N SER A 19 4.81 -25.53 -34.76
CA SER A 19 4.28 -25.76 -33.43
C SER A 19 4.34 -24.44 -32.68
N SER A 20 3.25 -23.68 -32.71
CA SER A 20 3.02 -22.56 -31.82
C SER A 20 2.99 -23.10 -30.40
N ALA A 21 4.15 -23.15 -29.76
CA ALA A 21 4.25 -23.31 -28.32
C ALA A 21 3.57 -22.08 -27.70
N PHE A 22 2.27 -22.18 -27.47
CA PHE A 22 1.56 -21.27 -26.59
C PHE A 22 2.21 -21.41 -25.21
N ALA A 23 3.12 -20.50 -24.89
CA ALA A 23 3.51 -20.24 -23.51
C ALA A 23 2.23 -19.86 -22.77
N GLN A 24 1.68 -20.81 -22.04
CA GLN A 24 0.49 -20.64 -21.23
C GLN A 24 0.87 -19.61 -20.16
N GLN A 25 0.46 -18.35 -20.35
CA GLN A 25 0.65 -17.28 -19.39
C GLN A 25 -0.10 -17.70 -18.12
N GLN A 26 0.65 -18.28 -17.18
CA GLN A 26 0.08 -18.74 -15.93
C GLN A 26 -0.47 -17.53 -15.21
N GLN A 27 -1.80 -17.48 -15.06
CA GLN A 27 -2.46 -16.31 -14.52
C GLN A 27 -1.94 -16.01 -13.12
N GLU A 28 -1.35 -14.83 -12.97
CA GLU A 28 -0.68 -14.38 -11.74
C GLU A 28 -1.72 -14.25 -10.62
N ILE A 29 -1.65 -15.16 -9.64
CA ILE A 29 -2.58 -15.14 -8.51
C ILE A 29 -2.15 -14.03 -7.56
N THR A 30 -3.02 -13.02 -7.37
CA THR A 30 -2.76 -11.88 -6.48
C THR A 30 -3.77 -11.87 -5.32
N CYS A 31 -3.28 -11.61 -4.12
CA CYS A 31 -4.12 -11.25 -2.96
C CYS A 31 -3.70 -9.92 -2.35
N PHE A 32 -4.44 -9.43 -1.34
CA PHE A 32 -4.11 -8.20 -0.62
C PHE A 32 -3.89 -8.46 0.88
N GLU A 33 -3.01 -7.69 1.51
CA GLU A 33 -2.63 -7.91 2.91
C GLU A 33 -3.49 -7.13 3.91
N SER A 34 -3.95 -5.94 3.53
CA SER A 34 -4.70 -5.02 4.39
C SER A 34 -5.88 -4.37 3.65
N ARG A 35 -5.63 -3.80 2.47
CA ARG A 35 -6.63 -3.14 1.63
C ARG A 35 -6.45 -3.51 0.16
N LYS A 36 -7.54 -3.96 -0.48
CA LYS A 36 -7.61 -4.19 -1.93
C LYS A 36 -7.41 -2.86 -2.69
N GLY A 37 -6.62 -2.91 -3.75
CA GLY A 37 -6.13 -1.77 -4.53
C GLY A 37 -4.92 -1.02 -3.95
N ALA A 38 -4.31 -1.49 -2.84
CA ALA A 38 -3.21 -0.77 -2.20
C ALA A 38 -2.12 -1.63 -1.54
N SER A 39 -2.38 -2.92 -1.33
CA SER A 39 -1.51 -3.85 -0.58
C SER A 39 -1.40 -5.20 -1.26
N GLU A 40 -1.45 -5.18 -2.59
CA GLU A 40 -1.37 -6.36 -3.45
C GLU A 40 -0.04 -7.07 -3.26
N VAL A 41 -0.13 -8.38 -3.12
CA VAL A 41 0.98 -9.30 -3.11
C VAL A 41 0.71 -10.38 -4.13
N VAL A 42 1.67 -10.54 -5.03
CA VAL A 42 1.69 -11.62 -6.00
C VAL A 42 2.11 -12.90 -5.29
N LYS A 43 1.34 -13.97 -5.50
CA LYS A 43 1.71 -15.30 -5.04
C LYS A 43 2.85 -15.82 -5.91
N ARG A 44 3.95 -16.15 -5.26
CA ARG A 44 5.13 -16.80 -5.84
C ARG A 44 5.72 -17.79 -4.85
N ASP A 45 6.47 -18.76 -5.35
CA ASP A 45 7.17 -19.71 -4.49
C ASP A 45 8.49 -19.09 -4.02
N LEU A 46 8.74 -19.13 -2.70
CA LEU A 46 10.04 -18.78 -2.12
C LEU A 46 11.05 -19.93 -2.30
N GLN A 47 10.53 -21.15 -2.24
CA GLN A 47 11.19 -22.42 -2.57
C GLN A 47 10.16 -23.29 -3.28
N PRO A 48 10.57 -24.30 -4.09
CA PRO A 48 9.62 -25.16 -4.78
C PRO A 48 8.55 -25.74 -3.84
N GLY A 49 7.27 -25.39 -4.06
CA GLY A 49 6.15 -25.84 -3.22
C GLY A 49 5.95 -25.07 -1.92
N TRP A 50 6.77 -24.05 -1.63
CA TRP A 50 6.63 -23.16 -0.48
C TRP A 50 6.24 -21.74 -0.92
N PRO A 51 4.93 -21.41 -0.96
CA PRO A 51 4.48 -20.11 -1.42
C PRO A 51 4.78 -19.01 -0.40
N ASN A 52 5.07 -17.80 -0.89
CA ASN A 52 5.23 -16.61 -0.06
C ASN A 52 3.93 -16.25 0.68
N VAL A 53 2.78 -16.49 0.05
CA VAL A 53 1.45 -16.25 0.63
C VAL A 53 0.43 -17.30 0.19
N LYS A 54 -0.57 -17.55 1.03
CA LYS A 54 -1.80 -18.26 0.66
C LYS A 54 -2.96 -17.28 0.69
N CYS A 55 -3.65 -17.13 -0.43
CA CYS A 55 -4.79 -16.24 -0.57
C CYS A 55 -6.10 -16.91 -0.11
N SER A 56 -6.99 -16.13 0.49
CA SER A 56 -8.36 -16.53 0.81
C SER A 56 -9.19 -16.68 -0.45
N PRO A 57 -9.79 -17.86 -0.73
CA PRO A 57 -10.71 -17.99 -1.85
C PRO A 57 -12.00 -17.20 -1.63
N LYS A 58 -12.36 -16.88 -0.37
CA LYS A 58 -13.58 -16.15 -0.02
C LYS A 58 -13.43 -14.65 -0.14
N THR A 59 -12.30 -14.10 0.33
CA THR A 59 -12.11 -12.65 0.47
C THR A 59 -11.06 -12.08 -0.47
N GLY A 60 -10.17 -12.92 -1.02
CA GLY A 60 -8.98 -12.45 -1.75
C GLY A 60 -7.90 -11.84 -0.85
N ALA A 61 -8.07 -11.85 0.48
CA ALA A 61 -7.06 -11.40 1.43
C ALA A 61 -6.00 -12.48 1.66
N VAL A 62 -4.81 -12.11 2.13
CA VAL A 62 -3.81 -13.09 2.58
C VAL A 62 -4.30 -13.80 3.85
N LEU A 63 -4.37 -15.13 3.82
CA LEU A 63 -4.68 -15.98 4.98
C LEU A 63 -3.43 -16.42 5.73
N TRP A 64 -2.31 -16.55 5.02
CA TRP A 64 -1.08 -17.08 5.59
C TRP A 64 0.13 -16.57 4.82
N TRP A 65 1.21 -16.34 5.55
CA TRP A 65 2.51 -15.90 5.03
C TRP A 65 3.53 -17.01 5.20
N GLY A 66 4.24 -17.36 4.12
CA GLY A 66 5.40 -18.23 4.17
C GLY A 66 6.64 -17.54 4.70
N ASP A 67 6.79 -16.25 4.38
CA ASP A 67 7.70 -15.34 5.06
C ASP A 67 6.96 -14.03 5.36
N PRO A 68 6.64 -13.73 6.64
CA PRO A 68 5.95 -12.49 7.01
C PRO A 68 6.80 -11.22 6.79
N PHE A 69 8.10 -11.36 6.56
CA PHE A 69 9.05 -10.27 6.35
C PHE A 69 9.43 -10.06 4.87
N ASP A 70 8.84 -10.81 3.95
CA ASP A 70 9.14 -10.70 2.51
C ASP A 70 8.91 -9.26 2.01
N GLY A 71 9.92 -8.69 1.35
CA GLY A 71 9.90 -7.32 0.83
C GLY A 71 9.79 -6.23 1.90
N THR A 72 10.15 -6.51 3.16
CA THR A 72 10.17 -5.50 4.22
C THR A 72 11.56 -4.88 4.39
N VAL A 73 11.58 -3.62 4.82
CA VAL A 73 12.78 -2.88 5.19
C VAL A 73 12.74 -2.52 6.67
N PRO A 74 13.89 -2.33 7.35
CA PRO A 74 13.91 -1.77 8.71
C PRO A 74 13.07 -0.50 8.78
N MET A 75 12.19 -0.42 9.78
CA MET A 75 11.47 0.81 10.06
C MET A 75 12.49 1.86 10.50
N GLY A 76 12.42 3.05 9.90
CA GLY A 76 13.26 4.17 10.32
C GLY A 76 12.95 4.63 11.74
N ASP A 77 13.72 5.61 12.21
CA ASP A 77 13.64 6.07 13.59
C ASP A 77 12.22 6.55 13.95
N MET A 78 11.78 6.13 15.13
CA MET A 78 10.46 6.43 15.66
C MET A 78 10.58 6.92 17.11
N PRO A 79 10.09 8.13 17.43
CA PRO A 79 10.02 8.60 18.81
C PRO A 79 9.25 7.61 19.69
N LEU A 80 9.74 7.43 20.92
CA LEU A 80 9.14 6.54 21.94
C LEU A 80 9.16 5.04 21.58
N LEU A 81 9.98 4.62 20.60
CA LEU A 81 10.26 3.21 20.28
C LEU A 81 11.74 2.82 20.49
N GLY A 82 12.49 3.56 21.31
CA GLY A 82 13.92 3.30 21.56
C GLY A 82 14.22 1.96 22.25
N ASN A 83 13.21 1.29 22.80
CA ASN A 83 13.31 -0.06 23.35
C ASN A 83 13.24 -1.17 22.29
N VAL A 84 12.89 -0.85 21.04
CA VAL A 84 12.87 -1.80 19.93
C VAL A 84 14.24 -1.76 19.25
N ALA A 85 14.96 -2.88 19.28
CA ALA A 85 16.28 -2.95 18.65
C ALA A 85 16.19 -2.70 17.12
N PRO A 86 17.22 -2.08 16.51
CA PRO A 86 17.25 -1.86 15.07
C PRO A 86 16.98 -3.13 14.25
N GLY A 87 16.16 -3.02 13.21
CA GLY A 87 15.78 -4.14 12.36
C GLY A 87 14.79 -5.15 12.97
N LYS A 88 14.41 -4.99 14.24
CA LYS A 88 13.32 -5.78 14.86
C LYS A 88 11.93 -5.26 14.54
N ALA A 89 11.80 -3.98 14.18
CA ALA A 89 10.61 -3.47 13.53
C ALA A 89 10.89 -3.26 12.04
N VAL A 90 10.08 -3.90 11.19
CA VAL A 90 10.17 -3.76 9.74
C VAL A 90 8.83 -3.35 9.15
N VAL A 91 8.86 -2.61 8.05
CA VAL A 91 7.67 -2.14 7.31
C VAL A 91 7.81 -2.50 5.83
N LYS A 92 6.70 -2.56 5.09
CA LYS A 92 6.80 -2.62 3.63
C LYS A 92 6.96 -1.21 3.07
N PRO A 93 7.97 -0.96 2.22
CA PRO A 93 8.14 0.34 1.60
C PRO A 93 6.91 0.68 0.75
N ARG A 94 6.46 1.92 0.87
CA ARG A 94 5.36 2.51 0.10
C ARG A 94 5.88 3.24 -1.12
N SER A 95 7.12 3.71 -1.07
CA SER A 95 7.84 4.39 -2.16
C SER A 95 7.81 3.58 -3.46
N GLU A 96 8.01 2.26 -3.40
CA GLU A 96 7.98 1.36 -4.57
C GLU A 96 6.62 1.29 -5.27
N LYS A 97 5.53 1.60 -4.57
CA LYS A 97 4.17 1.58 -5.12
C LYS A 97 3.77 2.92 -5.76
N LEU A 98 4.65 3.92 -5.74
CA LEU A 98 4.39 5.27 -6.22
C LEU A 98 5.28 5.57 -7.43
N ALA A 99 4.84 5.13 -8.62
CA ALA A 99 5.63 5.22 -9.85
C ALA A 99 6.11 6.64 -10.20
N ILE A 100 5.32 7.66 -9.85
CA ILE A 100 5.64 9.08 -10.13
C ILE A 100 6.58 9.70 -9.08
N LEU A 101 6.79 9.05 -7.94
CA LEU A 101 7.49 9.62 -6.79
C LEU A 101 8.92 10.10 -7.11
N PRO A 102 9.73 9.35 -7.89
CA PRO A 102 11.06 9.81 -8.26
C PRO A 102 11.02 11.09 -9.09
N MET A 103 10.12 11.16 -10.09
CA MET A 103 9.97 12.34 -10.96
C MET A 103 9.60 13.58 -10.17
N CYS A 104 8.72 13.43 -9.17
CA CYS A 104 8.31 14.55 -8.32
C CYS A 104 9.50 15.21 -7.62
N ALA A 105 10.56 14.48 -7.27
CA ALA A 105 11.70 15.05 -6.56
C ALA A 105 12.90 15.36 -7.45
N THR A 106 13.19 14.55 -8.46
CA THR A 106 14.40 14.73 -9.28
C THR A 106 14.17 15.64 -10.48
N ALA A 107 12.97 15.59 -11.08
CA ALA A 107 12.66 16.30 -12.32
C ALA A 107 11.90 17.62 -12.09
N CYS A 108 11.02 17.64 -11.09
CA CYS A 108 10.25 18.84 -10.77
C CYS A 108 10.75 19.45 -9.45
N HIS A 109 10.39 18.87 -8.32
CA HIS A 109 10.64 19.47 -7.01
C HIS A 109 12.03 19.10 -6.46
N ASN A 110 13.06 19.67 -7.06
CA ASN A 110 14.47 19.34 -6.81
C ASN A 110 15.24 20.29 -5.87
N GLY A 111 14.58 21.25 -5.20
CA GLY A 111 15.24 22.11 -4.20
C GLY A 111 14.80 23.57 -4.18
N VAL A 112 15.75 24.48 -3.93
CA VAL A 112 15.56 25.95 -3.91
C VAL A 112 16.54 26.62 -4.88
N GLY A 113 16.07 27.62 -5.63
CA GLY A 113 16.89 28.42 -6.55
C GLY A 113 16.22 28.68 -7.90
N PRO A 114 16.83 29.52 -8.77
CA PRO A 114 16.28 29.86 -10.09
C PRO A 114 16.20 28.66 -11.06
N ALA A 115 16.90 27.56 -10.77
CA ALA A 115 16.87 26.31 -11.53
C ALA A 115 15.82 25.28 -11.02
N PHE A 116 15.02 25.64 -10.02
CA PHE A 116 13.94 24.80 -9.47
C PHE A 116 12.74 24.73 -10.44
N ASN A 117 12.00 23.62 -10.46
CA ASN A 117 10.84 23.45 -11.34
C ASN A 117 9.59 22.97 -10.57
N PRO A 118 8.62 23.84 -10.23
CA PRO A 118 8.40 25.16 -10.81
C PRO A 118 9.31 26.21 -10.18
N PRO A 119 9.78 27.23 -10.92
CA PRO A 119 10.78 28.21 -10.44
C PRO A 119 10.32 29.08 -9.26
N THR A 120 9.07 28.94 -8.83
CA THR A 120 8.51 29.68 -7.70
C THR A 120 7.75 28.73 -6.77
N LEU A 121 8.08 28.77 -5.48
CA LEU A 121 7.35 28.05 -4.46
C LEU A 121 5.98 28.69 -4.19
N PRO A 122 4.98 27.90 -3.75
CA PRO A 122 3.71 28.44 -3.29
C PRO A 122 3.93 29.44 -2.16
N LYS A 123 3.44 30.68 -2.35
CA LYS A 123 3.51 31.76 -1.35
C LYS A 123 2.60 31.54 -0.14
N ASP A 124 1.62 30.66 -0.30
CA ASP A 124 0.57 30.38 0.66
C ASP A 124 0.09 28.93 0.49
N LYS A 125 -0.66 28.43 1.48
CA LYS A 125 -1.25 27.09 1.46
C LYS A 125 -2.60 27.03 0.74
N LYS A 126 -3.01 28.08 0.02
CA LYS A 126 -4.31 28.05 -0.67
C LYS A 126 -4.19 27.18 -1.92
N PRO A 127 -5.16 26.29 -2.17
CA PRO A 127 -5.24 25.55 -3.41
C PRO A 127 -5.18 26.47 -4.62
N LYS A 128 -4.28 26.18 -5.56
CA LYS A 128 -4.21 26.86 -6.86
C LYS A 128 -4.23 25.79 -7.95
N PRO A 129 -4.99 25.96 -9.04
CA PRO A 129 -4.93 25.05 -10.17
C PRO A 129 -3.51 25.03 -10.75
N ILE A 130 -2.95 23.83 -10.92
CA ILE A 130 -1.65 23.62 -11.56
C ILE A 130 -1.88 22.69 -12.75
N PRO A 131 -2.02 23.21 -13.98
CA PRO A 131 -2.36 22.40 -15.16
C PRO A 131 -1.47 21.17 -15.35
N THR A 132 -0.17 21.29 -15.09
CA THR A 132 0.77 20.17 -15.15
C THR A 132 0.42 19.06 -14.14
N MET A 133 0.04 19.41 -12.91
CA MET A 133 -0.38 18.43 -11.90
C MET A 133 -1.74 17.82 -12.24
N VAL A 134 -2.64 18.58 -12.86
CA VAL A 134 -3.90 18.06 -13.38
C VAL A 134 -3.66 17.02 -14.48
N GLY A 135 -2.71 17.26 -15.37
CA GLY A 135 -2.34 16.30 -16.41
C GLY A 135 -1.66 15.03 -15.87
N LEU A 136 -0.81 15.17 -14.84
CA LEU A 136 -0.07 14.04 -14.24
C LEU A 136 -0.90 13.24 -13.22
N LEU A 137 -1.78 13.91 -12.49
CA LEU A 137 -2.58 13.37 -11.39
C LEU A 137 -4.01 13.93 -11.47
N PRO A 138 -4.81 13.54 -12.47
CA PRO A 138 -6.17 14.07 -12.64
C PRO A 138 -7.04 13.81 -11.40
N ASP A 139 -6.88 12.65 -10.76
CA ASP A 139 -7.61 12.28 -9.55
C ASP A 139 -7.33 13.21 -8.36
N ALA A 140 -6.21 13.93 -8.36
CA ALA A 140 -5.86 14.88 -7.29
C ALA A 140 -6.89 16.00 -7.14
N GLN A 141 -7.63 16.32 -8.20
CA GLN A 141 -8.69 17.34 -8.18
C GLN A 141 -9.89 16.94 -7.31
N ASN A 142 -10.10 15.63 -7.13
CA ASN A 142 -11.28 15.08 -6.47
C ASN A 142 -11.00 14.62 -5.03
N LEU A 143 -9.79 14.89 -4.51
CA LEU A 143 -9.39 14.45 -3.17
C LEU A 143 -10.09 15.24 -2.06
N GLN A 144 -10.48 14.53 -1.00
CA GLN A 144 -11.26 15.09 0.10
C GLN A 144 -10.35 15.52 1.26
N HIS A 145 -9.71 16.67 1.11
CA HIS A 145 -8.77 17.21 2.12
C HIS A 145 -9.47 18.08 3.18
N GLY A 146 -10.27 17.44 4.04
CA GLY A 146 -10.79 18.07 5.26
C GLY A 146 -11.61 19.35 5.01
N ARG A 147 -12.58 19.29 4.08
CA ARG A 147 -13.49 20.39 3.70
C ARG A 147 -12.73 21.60 3.14
N GLY A 148 -11.64 21.35 2.42
CA GLY A 148 -10.78 22.37 1.84
C GLY A 148 -9.90 23.10 2.86
N ARG A 149 -9.81 22.59 4.10
CA ARG A 149 -8.97 23.16 5.17
C ARG A 149 -7.60 22.52 5.28
N ILE A 150 -7.41 21.37 4.62
CA ILE A 150 -6.12 20.69 4.51
C ILE A 150 -5.65 20.85 3.06
N TRP A 151 -4.40 21.22 2.87
CA TRP A 151 -3.78 21.32 1.57
C TRP A 151 -2.74 20.22 1.40
N CYS A 152 -2.39 19.90 0.14
CA CYS A 152 -1.39 18.87 -0.18
C CYS A 152 -0.07 19.07 0.59
N LEU A 153 0.26 20.33 0.91
CA LEU A 153 1.50 20.74 1.58
C LEU A 153 1.47 20.60 3.10
N ASP A 154 0.32 20.27 3.68
CA ASP A 154 0.25 19.90 5.10
C ASP A 154 0.75 18.46 5.33
N CYS A 155 0.74 17.66 4.26
CA CYS A 155 1.20 16.27 4.24
C CYS A 155 2.52 16.08 3.48
N HIS A 156 2.68 16.72 2.32
CA HIS A 156 3.86 16.59 1.46
C HIS A 156 4.83 17.77 1.63
N HIS A 157 6.13 17.46 1.71
CA HIS A 157 7.18 18.47 1.83
C HIS A 157 7.13 19.47 0.67
N THR A 158 7.43 20.75 0.90
CA THR A 158 7.25 21.84 -0.09
C THR A 158 8.25 21.80 -1.26
N THR A 159 9.45 21.28 -1.02
CA THR A 159 10.55 21.23 -2.00
C THR A 159 11.06 19.82 -2.29
N GLN A 160 10.57 18.79 -1.59
CA GLN A 160 11.00 17.39 -1.73
C GLN A 160 9.75 16.52 -1.83
N ARG A 161 9.03 16.54 -2.96
CA ARG A 161 7.67 15.96 -3.04
C ARG A 161 7.61 14.44 -2.98
N ASN A 162 8.78 13.79 -3.03
CA ASN A 162 8.94 12.39 -2.68
C ASN A 162 8.94 12.11 -1.17
N LYS A 163 8.79 13.14 -0.34
CA LYS A 163 8.78 13.06 1.11
C LYS A 163 7.54 13.73 1.70
N LEU A 164 7.19 13.28 2.90
CA LEU A 164 6.20 13.89 3.75
C LEU A 164 6.83 15.01 4.58
N VAL A 165 6.02 15.75 5.34
CA VAL A 165 6.49 16.87 6.17
C VAL A 165 5.94 16.80 7.58
N ASP A 166 6.77 17.04 8.58
CA ASP A 166 6.33 17.09 9.97
C ASP A 166 5.74 18.48 10.35
N ASN A 167 5.59 18.76 11.64
CA ASN A 167 5.07 20.04 12.14
C ASN A 167 6.11 21.18 12.10
N PHE A 168 7.40 20.85 12.07
CA PHE A 168 8.51 21.79 12.03
C PHE A 168 8.94 22.13 10.60
N GLY A 169 8.45 21.36 9.62
CA GLY A 169 8.82 21.50 8.22
C GLY A 169 9.87 20.50 7.77
N ASP A 170 10.31 19.60 8.65
CA ASP A 170 11.34 18.63 8.35
C ASP A 170 10.81 17.49 7.49
N PRO A 171 11.65 16.95 6.59
CA PRO A 171 11.26 15.89 5.68
C PRO A 171 11.09 14.56 6.40
N VAL A 172 9.96 13.90 6.15
CA VAL A 172 9.63 12.56 6.65
C VAL A 172 9.60 11.59 5.47
N SER A 173 10.17 10.39 5.63
CA SER A 173 10.10 9.36 4.58
C SER A 173 8.65 8.98 4.24
N ILE A 174 8.36 8.77 2.96
CA ILE A 174 7.09 8.20 2.49
C ILE A 174 6.82 6.81 3.09
N ASP A 175 7.88 6.10 3.50
CA ASP A 175 7.80 4.79 4.13
C ASP A 175 7.53 4.86 5.64
N GLN A 176 7.47 6.08 6.22
CA GLN A 176 7.10 6.33 7.61
C GLN A 176 5.90 7.29 7.75
N PRO A 177 4.77 7.01 7.08
CA PRO A 177 3.61 7.90 7.10
C PRO A 177 3.02 8.07 8.50
N GLN A 178 3.24 7.12 9.42
CA GLN A 178 2.81 7.22 10.82
C GLN A 178 3.34 8.47 11.54
N LEU A 179 4.54 8.95 11.20
CA LEU A 179 5.10 10.18 11.75
C LEU A 179 4.28 11.41 11.32
N LEU A 180 3.85 11.43 10.05
CA LEU A 180 2.95 12.46 9.53
C LEU A 180 1.56 12.34 10.18
N CYS A 181 0.96 11.16 10.19
CA CYS A 181 -0.39 10.95 10.69
C CYS A 181 -0.50 11.33 12.18
N GLY A 182 0.55 11.06 12.96
CA GLY A 182 0.64 11.40 14.37
C GLY A 182 0.60 12.90 14.69
N LYS A 183 0.84 13.79 13.70
CA LYS A 183 0.70 15.26 13.87
C LYS A 183 -0.69 15.65 14.37
N CYS A 184 -1.71 14.95 13.88
CA CYS A 184 -3.12 15.22 14.17
C CYS A 184 -3.81 14.06 14.90
N HIS A 185 -3.41 12.82 14.63
CA HIS A 185 -4.03 11.60 15.19
C HIS A 185 -3.20 11.01 16.32
N GLY A 186 -2.88 11.82 17.34
CA GLY A 186 -1.98 11.43 18.42
C GLY A 186 -2.47 10.23 19.25
N ASP A 187 -3.79 10.12 19.48
CA ASP A 187 -4.39 8.98 20.17
C ASP A 187 -4.18 7.67 19.39
N LYS A 188 -4.47 7.69 18.09
CA LYS A 188 -4.27 6.53 17.21
C LYS A 188 -2.80 6.21 17.01
N MET A 189 -1.93 7.22 17.00
CA MET A 189 -0.49 7.02 16.92
C MET A 189 0.05 6.32 18.17
N ARG A 190 -0.40 6.70 19.37
CA ARG A 190 -0.09 6.00 20.61
C ARG A 190 -0.59 4.56 20.56
N ASP A 191 -1.87 4.37 20.27
CA ASP A 191 -2.46 3.02 20.23
C ASP A 191 -1.77 2.13 19.17
N TRP A 192 -1.36 2.70 18.03
CA TRP A 192 -0.59 2.01 17.00
C TRP A 192 0.81 1.63 17.46
N ARG A 193 1.49 2.52 18.18
CA ARG A 193 2.81 2.28 18.77
C ARG A 193 2.76 1.20 19.86
N ASP A 194 1.67 1.15 20.61
CA ASP A 194 1.50 0.19 21.70
C ASP A 194 0.93 -1.16 21.19
N GLY A 195 0.42 -1.20 19.96
CA GLY A 195 -0.04 -2.41 19.28
C GLY A 195 -1.52 -2.71 19.50
N ILE A 196 -2.24 -1.76 20.08
CA ILE A 196 -3.69 -1.77 20.28
C ILE A 196 -4.41 -1.48 18.96
N HIS A 197 -3.82 -0.61 18.13
CA HIS A 197 -4.36 -0.24 16.82
C HIS A 197 -3.43 -0.68 15.67
N GLY A 198 -4.01 -1.11 14.55
CA GLY A 198 -3.27 -1.61 13.40
C GLY A 198 -2.99 -3.12 13.49
N LYS A 199 -2.02 -3.58 12.70
CA LYS A 199 -1.68 -5.01 12.56
C LYS A 199 -0.17 -5.20 12.69
N ARG A 200 0.23 -6.26 13.39
CA ARG A 200 1.62 -6.74 13.48
C ARG A 200 1.64 -8.24 13.23
N ILE A 201 2.62 -8.70 12.46
CA ILE A 201 2.87 -10.13 12.21
C ILE A 201 4.36 -10.44 12.40
N GLY A 202 4.72 -11.71 12.49
CA GLY A 202 6.09 -12.16 12.74
C GLY A 202 6.22 -12.81 14.11
N GLU A 203 7.34 -12.56 14.78
CA GLU A 203 7.66 -13.22 16.05
C GLU A 203 6.82 -12.69 17.21
N TRP A 204 6.36 -13.60 18.08
CA TRP A 204 5.58 -13.25 19.28
C TRP A 204 6.41 -12.59 20.37
N ALA A 205 7.68 -13.01 20.53
CA ALA A 205 8.57 -12.51 21.56
C ALA A 205 8.66 -10.98 21.53
N SER A 206 8.65 -10.31 22.69
CA SER A 206 8.72 -8.85 22.77
C SER A 206 9.94 -8.27 22.05
N THR A 207 11.08 -8.97 22.14
CA THR A 207 12.36 -8.68 21.47
C THR A 207 12.47 -9.25 20.05
N GLY A 208 11.45 -10.00 19.61
CA GLY A 208 11.41 -10.65 18.32
C GLY A 208 11.12 -9.70 17.16
N LYS A 209 11.54 -10.10 15.96
CA LYS A 209 11.31 -9.34 14.72
C LYS A 209 9.82 -9.34 14.38
N LYS A 210 9.25 -8.16 14.15
CA LYS A 210 7.85 -7.96 13.77
C LYS A 210 7.77 -7.09 12.54
N ARG A 211 6.86 -7.45 11.63
CA ARG A 211 6.40 -6.56 10.58
C ARG A 211 5.25 -5.71 11.10
N TRP A 212 5.37 -4.41 10.90
CA TRP A 212 4.42 -3.39 11.31
C TRP A 212 3.70 -2.87 10.07
N PHE A 213 2.38 -2.89 10.12
CA PHE A 213 1.58 -2.29 9.05
C PHE A 213 1.46 -0.79 9.33
N THR A 214 1.87 0.01 8.35
CA THR A 214 1.82 1.48 8.41
C THR A 214 0.40 1.99 8.17
N CYS A 215 0.13 3.24 8.57
CA CYS A 215 -1.20 3.84 8.48
C CYS A 215 -1.80 3.74 7.07
N THR A 216 -0.97 3.95 6.03
CA THR A 216 -1.41 3.99 4.63
C THR A 216 -1.67 2.62 4.00
N GLU A 217 -1.16 1.54 4.60
CA GLU A 217 -1.50 0.17 4.18
C GLU A 217 -2.98 -0.13 4.45
N CYS A 218 -3.51 0.42 5.54
CA CYS A 218 -4.90 0.23 5.95
C CYS A 218 -5.79 1.39 5.47
N HIS A 219 -5.40 2.64 5.73
CA HIS A 219 -6.20 3.83 5.43
C HIS A 219 -5.77 4.52 4.12
N ASN A 220 -6.72 5.08 3.39
CA ASN A 220 -6.40 5.90 2.22
C ASN A 220 -5.97 7.28 2.73
N PRO A 221 -4.70 7.71 2.52
CA PRO A 221 -4.20 8.98 3.05
C PRO A 221 -4.92 10.21 2.50
N HIS A 222 -5.58 10.09 1.33
CA HIS A 222 -6.34 11.19 0.73
C HIS A 222 -7.85 11.11 0.99
N ASN A 223 -8.28 10.19 1.86
CA ASN A 223 -9.64 10.11 2.34
C ASN A 223 -9.71 10.44 3.85
N VAL A 224 -9.24 11.63 4.21
CA VAL A 224 -9.31 12.16 5.58
C VAL A 224 -10.71 12.70 5.92
N GLN A 225 -11.66 12.56 5.00
CA GLN A 225 -13.03 13.04 5.07
C GLN A 225 -13.93 12.05 4.30
N ASP A 226 -14.30 10.95 4.95
CA ASP A 226 -15.00 9.84 4.28
C ASP A 226 -16.47 10.12 3.92
N GLY A 227 -16.75 10.17 2.61
CA GLY A 227 -18.07 9.97 2.02
C GLY A 227 -19.19 10.84 2.63
N ALA A 228 -20.38 10.25 2.78
CA ALA A 228 -21.56 10.92 3.35
C ALA A 228 -21.40 11.28 4.84
N ARG A 229 -20.52 10.58 5.58
CA ARG A 229 -20.25 10.89 7.00
C ARG A 229 -19.42 12.17 7.16
N ASN A 230 -18.69 12.56 6.11
CA ASN A 230 -17.93 13.81 6.06
C ASN A 230 -16.96 13.98 7.25
N ARG A 231 -16.44 12.87 7.80
CA ARG A 231 -15.57 12.85 8.97
C ARG A 231 -14.66 11.62 9.00
N GLY A 232 -13.38 11.86 9.30
CA GLY A 232 -12.37 10.82 9.55
C GLY A 232 -12.06 9.93 8.34
N PHE A 233 -11.18 8.96 8.56
CA PHE A 233 -10.91 7.89 7.60
C PHE A 233 -12.08 6.92 7.49
N VAL A 234 -12.20 6.25 6.33
CA VAL A 234 -13.07 5.08 6.16
C VAL A 234 -12.71 4.07 7.25
N GLN A 235 -13.70 3.73 8.09
CA GLN A 235 -13.54 2.67 9.07
C GLN A 235 -13.43 1.34 8.34
N ILE A 236 -12.36 0.60 8.64
CA ILE A 236 -12.19 -0.76 8.18
C ILE A 236 -13.09 -1.63 9.05
N ALA A 237 -13.95 -2.42 8.42
CA ALA A 237 -14.75 -3.40 9.15
C ALA A 237 -13.80 -4.36 9.88
N PRO A 238 -13.92 -4.52 11.21
CA PRO A 238 -13.10 -5.48 11.92
C PRO A 238 -13.35 -6.89 11.37
N GLU A 239 -12.33 -7.74 11.44
CA GLU A 239 -12.51 -9.16 11.14
C GLU A 239 -13.60 -9.73 12.06
N SER A 240 -14.37 -10.69 11.54
CA SER A 240 -15.36 -11.38 12.36
C SER A 240 -14.67 -12.05 13.55
N PRO A 241 -15.34 -12.14 14.70
CA PRO A 241 -14.81 -12.86 15.85
C PRO A 241 -14.36 -14.27 15.47
N PRO A 242 -13.30 -14.81 16.10
CA PRO A 242 -12.87 -16.18 15.86
C PRO A 242 -14.02 -17.15 16.09
N GLN A 243 -14.01 -18.27 15.36
CA GLN A 243 -15.01 -19.32 15.57
C GLN A 243 -14.90 -19.84 17.00
N LEU A 244 -16.06 -20.06 17.63
CA LEU A 244 -16.10 -20.63 18.96
C LEU A 244 -15.46 -22.03 18.97
N PRO A 245 -14.76 -22.41 20.05
CA PRO A 245 -14.27 -23.77 20.22
C PRO A 245 -15.39 -24.79 20.05
N LYS A 246 -15.04 -25.96 19.51
CA LYS A 246 -16.00 -27.04 19.26
C LYS A 246 -16.77 -27.38 20.54
N GLY A 247 -18.10 -27.30 20.48
CA GLY A 247 -19.00 -27.58 21.59
C GLY A 247 -19.52 -26.34 22.34
N MET A 248 -18.95 -25.16 22.10
CA MET A 248 -19.47 -23.91 22.66
C MET A 248 -20.56 -23.31 21.77
N LYS A 249 -21.72 -22.98 22.37
CA LYS A 249 -22.86 -22.38 21.67
C LYS A 249 -22.82 -20.85 21.64
N ASP A 250 -22.18 -20.23 22.63
CA ASP A 250 -22.04 -18.79 22.75
C ASP A 250 -20.73 -18.39 23.48
N ALA A 251 -20.40 -17.11 23.44
CA ALA A 251 -19.21 -16.53 24.08
C ALA A 251 -19.47 -16.03 25.52
N LYS A 252 -20.52 -16.50 26.21
CA LYS A 252 -20.84 -15.97 27.56
C LYS A 252 -19.72 -16.23 28.58
N TYR A 253 -18.90 -17.26 28.35
CA TYR A 253 -17.74 -17.58 29.18
C TYR A 253 -16.70 -16.43 29.21
N GLU A 254 -16.65 -15.55 28.20
CA GLU A 254 -15.74 -14.39 28.18
C GLU A 254 -16.23 -13.24 29.07
N ARG A 255 -17.52 -13.24 29.43
CA ARG A 255 -18.11 -12.21 30.31
C ARG A 255 -17.86 -12.48 31.78
N VAL A 256 -17.52 -13.72 32.12
CA VAL A 256 -17.19 -14.12 33.49
C VAL A 256 -15.77 -13.63 33.76
N HIS A 257 -15.64 -12.53 34.48
CA HIS A 257 -14.33 -12.03 34.87
C HIS A 257 -13.68 -13.09 35.77
N GLY A 258 -12.54 -13.65 35.34
CA GLY A 258 -11.82 -14.69 36.07
C GLY A 258 -11.17 -14.22 37.38
N ILE A 259 -11.32 -12.93 37.70
CA ILE A 259 -10.79 -12.30 38.91
C ILE A 259 -11.94 -11.52 39.54
N ALA A 260 -12.35 -11.90 40.74
CA ALA A 260 -13.23 -11.07 41.55
C ALA A 260 -12.48 -9.76 41.89
N HIS A 261 -13.05 -8.63 41.50
CA HIS A 261 -12.56 -7.30 41.87
C HIS A 261 -12.93 -6.99 43.33
#